data_AF-A0A527HWU6-F1
#
_entry.id   AF-A0A527HWU6-F1
#
_cell.length_a   1.000
_cell.length_b   1.000
_cell.length_c   1.000
_cell.angle_alpha   90.00
_cell.angle_beta   90.00
_cell.angle_gamma   90.00
#
_symmetry.space_group_name_H-M   'P 1'
#
loop_
_entity.id
_entity.type
_entity.pdbx_description
1 polymer ?
#
loop_
_entity_poly.entity_id
_entity_poly.type
_entity_poly.pdbx_seq_one_letter_code
_entity_poly.pdbx_strand_id
1 'polypeptide(L)'
;AAKRRLLVPAWDADHRGVYIYKTAHHPRLKTDFKRQAVDAAMATAAAPTYYRRHRTADDVGLLDGGVWANNPIALAVVEATTLLGWPADSLRVLSLGCVNEVYMLGEAPGLSGLAFDVTRLFMDGQSHGALGMAKLITGHQYEREAIFRCCPDVPKGFFKLDDTQKITQLKGLGASSARKERSRLEPVFFLEPAESFEPIFKLKGTAP
;
A
#
# COMPACT_ATOMS: atom_id res chain seq x y z
N ALA A 1 17.46 -4.92 -12.08
CA ALA A 1 16.07 -4.59 -12.49
C ALA A 1 15.09 -5.17 -11.47
N ALA A 2 13.86 -4.63 -11.38
CA ALA A 2 12.82 -5.17 -10.48
C ALA A 2 12.41 -6.59 -10.89
N LYS A 3 12.22 -7.49 -9.92
CA LYS A 3 11.84 -8.90 -10.14
C LYS A 3 10.33 -9.16 -10.08
N ARG A 4 9.52 -8.12 -9.82
CA ARG A 4 8.07 -8.20 -9.67
C ARG A 4 7.40 -6.96 -10.26
N ARG A 5 6.10 -7.08 -10.55
CA ARG A 5 5.24 -5.93 -10.86
C ARG A 5 5.09 -5.09 -9.60
N LEU A 6 5.51 -3.84 -9.63
CA LEU A 6 5.43 -2.93 -8.49
C LEU A 6 4.61 -1.70 -8.88
N LEU A 7 3.86 -1.22 -7.90
CA LEU A 7 3.11 0.02 -7.91
C LEU A 7 3.32 0.66 -6.54
N VAL A 8 4.00 1.80 -6.48
CA VAL A 8 4.34 2.48 -5.23
C VAL A 8 3.78 3.90 -5.26
N PRO A 9 2.75 4.21 -4.45
CA PRO A 9 2.12 5.53 -4.46
C PRO A 9 2.99 6.58 -3.77
N ALA A 10 2.88 7.81 -4.27
CA ALA A 10 3.42 9.04 -3.70
C ALA A 10 2.45 10.18 -4.04
N TRP A 11 2.74 11.38 -3.56
CA TRP A 11 1.95 12.58 -3.85
C TRP A 11 2.85 13.70 -4.39
N ASP A 12 2.52 14.24 -5.56
CA ASP A 12 3.18 15.43 -6.10
C ASP A 12 2.49 16.67 -5.52
N ALA A 13 3.19 17.35 -4.63
CA ALA A 13 2.66 18.53 -3.95
C ALA A 13 2.55 19.75 -4.89
N ASP A 14 3.45 19.88 -5.87
CA ASP A 14 3.51 21.04 -6.74
C ASP A 14 2.44 20.94 -7.85
N HIS A 15 2.23 19.75 -8.41
CA HIS A 15 1.12 19.47 -9.33
C HIS A 15 -0.20 19.16 -8.63
N ARG A 16 -0.21 19.05 -7.29
CA ARG A 16 -1.38 18.65 -6.49
C ARG A 16 -2.03 17.37 -7.03
N GLY A 17 -1.20 16.38 -7.36
CA GLY A 17 -1.60 15.21 -8.11
C GLY A 17 -1.03 13.91 -7.57
N VAL A 18 -1.66 12.80 -7.97
CA VAL A 18 -1.17 11.47 -7.65
C VAL A 18 0.11 11.18 -8.42
N TYR A 19 1.11 10.64 -7.73
CA TYR A 19 2.31 10.10 -8.35
C TYR A 19 2.38 8.61 -8.02
N ILE A 20 2.67 7.76 -9.00
CA ILE A 20 2.76 6.33 -8.77
C ILE A 20 3.96 5.78 -9.52
N TYR A 21 4.99 5.36 -8.79
CA TYR A 21 6.10 4.63 -9.40
C TYR A 21 5.62 3.25 -9.84
N LYS A 22 5.83 2.93 -11.12
CA LYS A 22 5.46 1.62 -11.68
C LYS A 22 6.61 0.94 -12.40
N THR A 23 6.70 -0.37 -12.29
CA THR A 23 7.60 -1.14 -13.17
C THR A 23 7.05 -1.17 -14.59
N ALA A 24 7.89 -1.51 -15.58
CA ALA A 24 7.50 -1.58 -16.98
C ALA A 24 6.66 -2.84 -17.30
N HIS A 25 5.53 -3.03 -16.62
CA HIS A 25 4.64 -4.18 -16.81
C HIS A 25 3.52 -3.94 -17.84
N HIS A 26 3.54 -2.79 -18.53
CA HIS A 26 2.62 -2.47 -19.63
C HIS A 26 3.26 -1.49 -20.63
N PRO A 27 2.94 -1.56 -21.94
CA PRO A 27 3.61 -0.73 -22.97
C PRO A 27 3.51 0.78 -22.75
N ARG A 28 2.52 1.24 -21.99
CA ARG A 28 2.34 2.66 -21.63
C ARG A 28 3.32 3.15 -20.54
N LEU A 29 3.92 2.25 -19.77
CA LEU A 29 4.76 2.57 -18.61
C LEU A 29 6.23 2.73 -19.02
N LYS A 30 6.59 3.89 -19.55
CA LYS A 30 7.88 4.14 -20.25
C LYS A 30 8.94 4.91 -19.45
N THR A 31 8.62 5.39 -18.25
CA THR A 31 9.44 6.34 -17.50
C THR A 31 9.97 5.75 -16.20
N ASP A 32 9.09 5.25 -15.35
CA ASP A 32 9.39 5.05 -13.92
C ASP A 32 10.32 3.87 -13.66
N PHE A 33 10.34 2.88 -14.56
CA PHE A 33 11.26 1.74 -14.47
C PHE A 33 12.74 2.14 -14.52
N LYS A 34 13.04 3.39 -14.94
CA LYS A 34 14.38 4.00 -14.96
C LYS A 34 14.78 4.61 -13.62
N ARG A 35 13.83 4.84 -12.71
CA ARG A 35 14.08 5.44 -11.40
C ARG A 35 14.70 4.42 -10.46
N GLN A 36 15.48 4.92 -9.50
CA GLN A 36 16.09 4.08 -8.49
C GLN A 36 15.04 3.62 -7.48
N ALA A 37 15.16 2.39 -6.98
CA ALA A 37 14.26 1.87 -5.96
C ALA A 37 14.28 2.70 -4.67
N VAL A 38 15.45 3.27 -4.32
CA VAL A 38 15.58 4.18 -3.16
C VAL A 38 14.78 5.47 -3.34
N ASP A 39 14.68 5.99 -4.57
CA ASP A 39 13.89 7.19 -4.86
C ASP A 39 12.40 6.95 -4.59
N ALA A 40 11.87 5.83 -5.08
CA ALA A 40 10.49 5.43 -4.82
C ALA A 40 10.23 5.17 -3.32
N ALA A 41 11.18 4.53 -2.63
CA ALA A 41 11.07 4.22 -1.20
C ALA A 41 11.10 5.49 -0.33
N MET A 42 11.95 6.46 -0.65
CA MET A 42 12.03 7.74 0.06
C MET A 42 10.79 8.59 -0.20
N ALA A 43 10.31 8.65 -1.44
CA ALA A 43 9.10 9.39 -1.80
C ALA A 43 7.86 8.85 -1.07
N THR A 44 7.62 7.54 -1.12
CA THR A 44 6.42 6.95 -0.51
C THR A 44 6.40 7.04 1.02
N ALA A 45 7.53 7.29 1.67
CA ALA A 45 7.65 7.37 3.14
C ALA A 45 7.80 8.81 3.65
N ALA A 46 7.79 9.82 2.77
CA ALA A 46 8.00 11.22 3.12
C ALA A 46 6.74 11.85 3.77
N ALA A 47 6.36 11.35 4.94
CA ALA A 47 5.14 11.76 5.64
C ALA A 47 5.18 13.24 6.03
N PRO A 48 4.18 14.08 5.67
CA PRO A 48 4.25 15.54 5.80
C PRO A 48 4.53 16.07 7.22
N THR A 49 4.15 15.31 8.26
CA THR A 49 4.37 15.69 9.67
C THR A 49 5.73 15.27 10.21
N TYR A 50 6.46 14.39 9.50
CA TYR A 50 7.71 13.80 9.96
C TYR A 50 8.91 14.18 9.10
N TYR A 51 8.72 14.25 7.78
CA TYR A 51 9.79 14.40 6.82
C TYR A 51 9.54 15.56 5.86
N ARG A 52 10.63 16.10 5.33
CA ARG A 52 10.57 17.01 4.18
C ARG A 52 10.19 16.21 2.93
N ARG A 53 9.66 16.93 1.93
CA ARG A 53 9.46 16.39 0.57
C ARG A 53 10.74 15.75 0.06
N HIS A 54 10.64 14.54 -0.46
CA HIS A 54 11.73 13.88 -1.16
C HIS A 54 11.87 14.49 -2.55
N ARG A 55 13.06 14.99 -2.88
CA ARG A 55 13.34 15.55 -4.22
C ARG A 55 13.94 14.45 -5.09
N THR A 56 13.28 14.16 -6.20
CA THR A 56 13.81 13.22 -7.21
C THR A 56 14.98 13.85 -7.97
N ALA A 57 15.65 13.06 -8.82
CA ALA A 57 16.73 13.56 -9.69
C ALA A 57 16.29 14.65 -10.68
N ASP A 58 14.99 14.78 -10.94
CA ASP A 58 14.42 15.82 -11.79
C ASP A 58 13.79 16.96 -10.95
N ASP A 59 14.22 17.10 -9.68
CA ASP A 59 13.79 18.12 -8.71
C ASP A 59 12.30 18.10 -8.31
N VAL A 60 11.54 17.08 -8.73
CA VAL A 60 10.14 16.89 -8.32
C VAL A 60 10.07 16.61 -6.82
N GLY A 61 9.30 17.42 -6.08
CA GLY A 61 9.13 17.30 -4.63
C GLY A 61 7.94 16.42 -4.23
N LEU A 62 8.22 15.16 -3.91
CA LEU A 62 7.20 14.16 -3.58
C LEU A 62 6.98 14.00 -2.07
N LEU A 63 5.74 13.70 -1.70
CA LEU A 63 5.27 13.36 -0.35
C LEU A 63 4.79 11.90 -0.31
N ASP A 64 4.61 11.40 0.91
CA ASP A 64 4.10 10.07 1.23
C ASP A 64 2.81 9.72 0.48
N GLY A 65 2.73 8.49 -0.01
CA GLY A 65 1.55 7.96 -0.71
C GLY A 65 0.32 7.82 0.19
N GLY A 66 0.52 7.72 1.51
CA GLY A 66 -0.50 7.66 2.55
C GLY A 66 -1.42 8.88 2.60
N VAL A 67 -1.03 9.99 1.95
CA VAL A 67 -1.89 11.16 1.74
C VAL A 67 -3.16 10.82 0.95
N TRP A 68 -3.13 9.80 0.09
CA TRP A 68 -4.29 9.42 -0.74
C TRP A 68 -4.48 7.90 -0.94
N ALA A 69 -3.42 7.11 -0.80
CA ALA A 69 -3.38 5.68 -1.04
C ALA A 69 -2.72 4.92 0.13
N ASN A 70 -3.11 5.25 1.37
CA ASN A 70 -2.66 4.56 2.58
C ASN A 70 -2.96 3.04 2.56
N ASN A 71 -3.98 2.65 1.80
CA ASN A 71 -4.27 1.26 1.45
C ASN A 71 -4.27 1.10 -0.07
N PRO A 72 -3.17 0.62 -0.69
CA PRO A 72 -3.06 0.53 -2.14
C PRO A 72 -3.85 -0.63 -2.76
N ILE A 73 -4.70 -1.32 -1.99
CA ILE A 73 -5.43 -2.52 -2.46
C ILE A 73 -6.28 -2.25 -3.70
N ALA A 74 -7.00 -1.12 -3.73
CA ALA A 74 -7.82 -0.75 -4.89
C ALA A 74 -6.95 -0.47 -6.11
N LEU A 75 -5.81 0.21 -5.92
CA LEU A 75 -4.87 0.50 -7.01
C LEU A 75 -4.33 -0.80 -7.60
N ALA A 76 -3.96 -1.76 -6.75
CA ALA A 76 -3.46 -3.06 -7.19
C ALA A 76 -4.52 -3.87 -7.95
N VAL A 77 -5.76 -3.90 -7.45
CA VAL A 77 -6.87 -4.62 -8.11
C VAL A 77 -7.22 -3.96 -9.44
N VAL A 78 -7.33 -2.63 -9.50
CA VAL A 78 -7.59 -1.90 -10.74
C VAL A 78 -6.46 -2.10 -11.75
N GLU A 79 -5.19 -2.03 -11.33
CA GLU A 79 -4.06 -2.26 -12.22
C GLU A 79 -4.09 -3.69 -12.79
N ALA A 80 -4.43 -4.67 -11.96
CA ALA A 80 -4.54 -6.07 -12.37
C ALA A 80 -5.67 -6.29 -13.40
N THR A 81 -6.88 -5.78 -13.14
CA THR A 81 -8.03 -6.03 -14.02
C THR A 81 -7.99 -5.20 -15.29
N THR A 82 -7.50 -3.96 -15.22
CA THR A 82 -7.57 -3.04 -16.37
C THR A 82 -6.30 -3.07 -17.21
N LEU A 83 -5.14 -2.92 -16.57
CA LEU A 83 -3.88 -2.71 -17.27
C LEU A 83 -3.15 -4.03 -17.56
N LEU A 84 -3.32 -5.04 -16.70
CA LEU A 84 -2.83 -6.40 -16.96
C LEU A 84 -3.89 -7.31 -17.59
N GLY A 85 -5.17 -6.90 -17.59
CA GLY A 85 -6.26 -7.66 -18.19
C GLY A 85 -6.57 -8.98 -17.47
N TRP A 86 -6.20 -9.10 -16.19
CA TRP A 86 -6.47 -10.32 -15.41
C TRP A 86 -7.96 -10.43 -15.08
N PRO A 87 -8.60 -11.60 -15.25
CA PRO A 87 -9.99 -11.80 -14.89
C PRO A 87 -10.22 -11.50 -13.41
N ALA A 88 -11.19 -10.64 -13.09
CA ALA A 88 -11.40 -10.17 -11.72
C ALA A 88 -11.78 -11.30 -10.74
N ASP A 89 -12.53 -12.30 -11.23
CA ASP A 89 -12.93 -13.52 -10.54
C ASP A 89 -11.77 -14.49 -10.29
N SER A 90 -10.64 -14.35 -10.98
CA SER A 90 -9.42 -15.12 -10.73
C SER A 90 -8.56 -14.53 -9.61
N LEU A 91 -8.73 -13.24 -9.29
CA LEU A 91 -7.83 -12.53 -8.38
C LEU A 91 -7.93 -13.06 -6.95
N ARG A 92 -6.76 -13.30 -6.35
CA ARG A 92 -6.58 -13.53 -4.92
C ARG A 92 -5.62 -12.47 -4.38
N VAL A 93 -6.06 -11.71 -3.37
CA VAL A 93 -5.34 -10.54 -2.88
C VAL A 93 -4.99 -10.70 -1.42
N LEU A 94 -3.68 -10.75 -1.12
CA LEU A 94 -3.17 -10.64 0.24
C LEU A 94 -2.92 -9.15 0.56
N SER A 95 -3.62 -8.62 1.56
CA SER A 95 -3.49 -7.23 2.01
C SER A 95 -2.98 -7.22 3.45
N LEU A 96 -1.80 -6.63 3.66
CA LEU A 96 -1.19 -6.52 4.99
C LEU A 96 -1.30 -5.08 5.47
N GLY A 97 -1.84 -4.89 6.67
CA GLY A 97 -1.93 -3.58 7.34
C GLY A 97 -0.93 -3.44 8.47
N CYS A 98 -0.55 -2.21 8.77
CA CYS A 98 0.41 -1.86 9.83
C CYS A 98 -0.29 -1.59 11.16
N VAL A 99 -1.12 -2.54 11.62
CA VAL A 99 -2.09 -2.42 12.73
C VAL A 99 -3.26 -1.47 12.44
N ASN A 100 -4.38 -1.68 13.12
CA ASN A 100 -5.57 -0.83 13.08
C ASN A 100 -5.85 -0.29 14.47
N GLU A 101 -5.80 1.04 14.66
CA GLU A 101 -6.15 1.62 15.95
C GLU A 101 -7.67 1.64 16.13
N VAL A 102 -8.15 1.04 17.22
CA VAL A 102 -9.57 1.11 17.58
C VAL A 102 -9.79 2.35 18.43
N TYR A 103 -10.56 3.29 17.89
CA TYR A 103 -10.99 4.51 18.57
C TYR A 103 -12.45 4.81 18.29
N MET A 104 -13.09 5.55 19.20
CA MET A 104 -14.42 6.12 18.98
C MET A 104 -14.28 7.63 18.83
N LEU A 105 -14.98 8.18 17.84
CA LEU A 105 -15.18 9.62 17.73
C LEU A 105 -16.39 10.00 18.60
N GLY A 106 -16.23 10.97 19.49
CA GLY A 106 -17.36 11.53 20.25
C GLY A 106 -18.31 12.29 19.33
N GLU A 107 -19.57 12.48 19.76
CA GLU A 107 -20.62 13.13 18.94
C GLU A 107 -20.32 14.59 18.60
N ALA A 108 -19.52 15.28 19.43
CA ALA A 108 -19.06 16.65 19.20
C ALA A 108 -17.56 16.76 19.52
N PRO A 109 -16.67 16.34 18.61
CA PRO A 109 -15.24 16.44 18.82
C PRO A 109 -14.84 17.91 18.72
N GLY A 110 -14.59 18.57 19.85
CA GLY A 110 -14.17 19.97 19.86
C GLY A 110 -12.87 20.23 19.08
N LEU A 111 -12.55 21.52 18.87
CA LEU A 111 -11.42 22.00 18.06
C LEU A 111 -10.04 21.41 18.44
N SER A 112 -9.80 21.11 19.72
CA SER A 112 -8.49 20.65 20.23
C SER A 112 -8.17 19.18 19.91
N GLY A 113 -9.18 18.35 19.63
CA GLY A 113 -8.99 16.95 19.21
C GLY A 113 -8.90 16.78 17.70
N LEU A 114 -9.33 17.77 16.92
CA LEU A 114 -9.57 17.64 15.49
C LEU A 114 -8.30 17.35 14.66
N ALA A 115 -7.16 17.99 14.92
CA ALA A 115 -6.06 17.97 13.95
C ALA A 115 -5.46 16.57 13.69
N PHE A 116 -5.18 15.79 14.75
CA PHE A 116 -4.65 14.42 14.62
C PHE A 116 -5.76 13.37 14.41
N ASP A 117 -6.96 13.59 14.95
CA ASP A 117 -8.06 12.64 14.75
C ASP A 117 -8.66 12.76 13.35
N VAL A 118 -8.62 13.94 12.71
CA VAL A 118 -9.10 14.16 11.35
C VAL A 118 -8.17 13.54 10.30
N THR A 119 -6.84 13.63 10.47
CA THR A 119 -5.90 12.96 9.53
C THR A 119 -6.07 11.44 9.57
N ARG A 120 -6.22 10.87 10.76
CA ARG A 120 -6.53 9.44 10.96
C ARG A 120 -7.89 9.07 10.37
N LEU A 121 -8.93 9.85 10.65
CA LEU A 121 -10.27 9.66 10.08
C LEU A 121 -10.22 9.64 8.55
N PHE A 122 -9.50 10.58 7.94
CA PHE A 122 -9.32 10.58 6.50
C PHE A 122 -8.59 9.31 6.06
N MET A 123 -7.42 9.00 6.61
CA MET A 123 -6.65 7.79 6.27
C MET A 123 -7.48 6.50 6.39
N ASP A 124 -8.32 6.39 7.43
CA ASP A 124 -9.25 5.29 7.62
C ASP A 124 -10.34 5.29 6.55
N GLY A 125 -10.96 6.44 6.28
CA GLY A 125 -11.99 6.58 5.26
C GLY A 125 -11.51 6.13 3.88
N GLN A 126 -10.34 6.58 3.44
CA GLN A 126 -9.76 6.13 2.17
C GLN A 126 -9.28 4.68 2.21
N SER A 127 -8.80 4.18 3.36
CA SER A 127 -8.45 2.76 3.52
C SER A 127 -9.67 1.84 3.38
N HIS A 128 -10.80 2.19 4.02
CA HIS A 128 -12.06 1.47 3.93
C HIS A 128 -12.69 1.59 2.54
N GLY A 129 -12.65 2.78 1.93
CA GLY A 129 -13.11 2.99 0.56
C GLY A 129 -12.34 2.13 -0.44
N ALA A 130 -11.00 2.10 -0.33
CA ALA A 130 -10.16 1.24 -1.17
C ALA A 130 -10.47 -0.24 -0.99
N LEU A 131 -10.66 -0.70 0.24
CA LEU A 131 -11.07 -2.08 0.52
C LEU A 131 -12.46 -2.40 -0.06
N GLY A 132 -13.42 -1.49 0.05
CA GLY A 132 -14.76 -1.62 -0.52
C GLY A 132 -14.74 -1.76 -2.04
N MET A 133 -13.97 -0.90 -2.74
CA MET A 133 -13.79 -1.01 -4.20
C MET A 133 -13.15 -2.35 -4.60
N ALA A 134 -12.12 -2.79 -3.88
CA ALA A 134 -11.48 -4.08 -4.13
C ALA A 134 -12.47 -5.24 -3.92
N LYS A 135 -13.33 -5.18 -2.89
CA LYS A 135 -14.37 -6.19 -2.65
C LYS A 135 -15.35 -6.30 -3.81
N LEU A 136 -15.86 -5.15 -4.28
CA LEU A 136 -16.81 -5.09 -5.40
C LEU A 136 -16.22 -5.68 -6.68
N ILE A 137 -14.98 -5.30 -7.02
CA ILE A 137 -14.34 -5.77 -8.25
C ILE A 137 -14.06 -7.27 -8.20
N THR A 138 -13.63 -7.79 -7.05
CA THR A 138 -13.21 -9.20 -6.92
C THR A 138 -14.32 -10.18 -6.52
N GLY A 139 -15.54 -9.66 -6.26
CA GLY A 139 -16.65 -10.46 -5.73
C GLY A 139 -16.45 -10.93 -4.27
N HIS A 140 -15.51 -10.32 -3.53
CA HIS A 140 -15.20 -10.76 -2.17
C HIS A 140 -16.40 -10.61 -1.22
N GLN A 141 -16.62 -11.62 -0.37
CA GLN A 141 -17.68 -11.76 0.65
C GLN A 141 -19.05 -12.17 0.11
N TYR A 142 -19.42 -11.77 -1.10
CA TYR A 142 -20.73 -12.12 -1.69
C TYR A 142 -20.66 -13.33 -2.62
N GLU A 143 -19.61 -13.43 -3.44
CA GLU A 143 -19.46 -14.50 -4.43
C GLU A 143 -18.37 -15.50 -4.01
N ARG A 144 -17.29 -14.99 -3.39
CA ARG A 144 -16.12 -15.80 -3.03
C ARG A 144 -15.25 -15.15 -1.95
N GLU A 145 -14.29 -15.92 -1.44
CA GLU A 145 -13.18 -15.39 -0.65
C GLU A 145 -12.00 -15.00 -1.57
N ALA A 146 -11.98 -13.75 -2.04
CA ALA A 146 -10.89 -13.23 -2.88
C ALA A 146 -9.83 -12.42 -2.11
N ILE A 147 -10.21 -11.72 -1.04
CA ILE A 147 -9.31 -10.83 -0.29
C ILE A 147 -9.00 -11.44 1.08
N PHE A 148 -7.71 -11.53 1.37
CA PHE A 148 -7.15 -12.02 2.63
C PHE A 148 -6.45 -10.85 3.28
N ARG A 149 -7.16 -10.12 4.16
CA ARG A 149 -6.60 -8.96 4.86
C ARG A 149 -6.14 -9.34 6.26
N CYS A 150 -4.89 -9.06 6.56
CA CYS A 150 -4.29 -9.26 7.88
C CYS A 150 -3.90 -7.88 8.45
N CYS A 151 -4.67 -7.39 9.41
CA CYS A 151 -4.45 -6.09 10.04
C CYS A 151 -4.95 -6.16 11.49
N PRO A 152 -4.07 -6.44 12.47
CA PRO A 152 -4.49 -6.65 13.85
C PRO A 152 -4.91 -5.33 14.51
N ASP A 153 -5.97 -5.38 15.32
CA ASP A 153 -6.47 -4.24 16.09
C ASP A 153 -5.59 -3.97 17.32
N VAL A 154 -5.39 -2.69 17.62
CA VAL A 154 -4.66 -2.22 18.80
C VAL A 154 -5.38 -1.04 19.45
N PRO A 155 -5.20 -0.80 20.76
CA PRO A 155 -5.75 0.38 21.40
C PRO A 155 -5.17 1.68 20.81
N LYS A 156 -5.99 2.74 20.72
CA LYS A 156 -5.57 4.08 20.28
C LYS A 156 -4.33 4.55 21.04
N GLY A 157 -3.31 5.02 20.31
CA GLY A 157 -2.09 5.60 20.89
C GLY A 157 -1.15 4.59 21.53
N PHE A 158 -1.44 3.29 21.43
CA PHE A 158 -0.55 2.25 21.95
C PHE A 158 0.75 2.14 21.13
N PHE A 159 0.68 2.33 19.80
CA PHE A 159 1.85 2.46 18.93
C PHE A 159 1.82 3.83 18.23
N LYS A 160 2.99 4.42 18.00
CA LYS A 160 3.15 5.65 17.23
C LYS A 160 4.06 5.39 16.04
N LEU A 161 3.91 6.19 14.98
CA LEU A 161 4.65 5.99 13.72
C LEU A 161 6.17 6.14 13.91
N ASP A 162 6.58 7.04 14.80
CA ASP A 162 7.97 7.39 15.11
C ASP A 162 8.52 6.75 16.39
N ASP A 163 7.73 5.88 17.06
CA ASP A 163 8.16 5.24 18.31
C ASP A 163 8.96 3.95 18.04
N THR A 164 10.28 4.05 18.22
CA THR A 164 11.21 2.92 18.07
C THR A 164 11.32 2.03 19.31
N GLN A 165 10.75 2.44 20.45
CA GLN A 165 10.90 1.71 21.72
C GLN A 165 10.08 0.40 21.74
N LYS A 166 9.04 0.31 20.92
CA LYS A 166 8.10 -0.83 20.89
C LYS A 166 8.28 -1.78 19.70
N ILE A 167 9.38 -1.67 18.96
CA ILE A 167 9.66 -2.51 17.78
C ILE A 167 9.59 -4.02 18.13
N THR A 168 10.10 -4.43 19.29
CA THR A 168 10.06 -5.83 19.73
C THR A 168 8.63 -6.33 19.91
N GLN A 169 7.72 -5.50 20.43
CA GLN A 169 6.30 -5.85 20.58
C GLN A 169 5.61 -5.95 19.22
N LEU A 170 5.88 -5.01 18.30
CA LEU A 170 5.36 -5.07 16.92
C LEU A 170 5.84 -6.33 16.19
N LYS A 171 7.12 -6.70 16.34
CA LYS A 171 7.66 -7.96 15.80
C LYS A 171 6.93 -9.18 16.37
N GLY A 172 6.69 -9.21 17.68
CA GLY A 172 5.93 -10.28 18.33
C GLY A 172 4.49 -10.37 17.82
N LEU A 173 3.83 -9.22 17.65
CA LEU A 173 2.47 -9.13 17.11
C LEU A 173 2.42 -9.66 15.67
N GLY A 174 3.40 -9.29 14.83
CA GLY A 174 3.53 -9.80 13.46
C GLY A 174 3.72 -11.31 13.41
N ALA A 175 4.63 -11.86 14.21
CA ALA A 175 4.85 -13.31 14.29
C ALA A 175 3.59 -14.08 14.77
N SER A 176 2.89 -13.54 15.76
CA SER A 176 1.63 -14.11 16.26
C SER A 176 0.51 -14.06 15.20
N SER A 177 0.39 -12.94 14.50
CA SER A 177 -0.58 -12.77 13.41
C SER A 177 -0.31 -13.73 12.25
N ALA A 178 0.96 -13.87 11.84
CA ALA A 178 1.35 -14.84 10.82
C ALA A 178 1.01 -16.28 11.22
N ARG A 179 1.26 -16.66 12.49
CA ARG A 179 0.91 -18.00 12.99
C ARG A 179 -0.61 -18.25 12.94
N LYS A 180 -1.42 -17.25 13.30
CA LYS A 180 -2.89 -17.36 13.30
C LYS A 180 -3.46 -17.51 11.88
N GLU A 181 -2.95 -16.73 10.93
CA GLU A 181 -3.47 -16.70 9.56
C GLU A 181 -2.86 -17.78 8.65
N ARG A 182 -1.81 -18.49 9.10
CA ARG A 182 -1.06 -19.44 8.28
C ARG A 182 -1.94 -20.47 7.60
N SER A 183 -2.82 -21.15 8.34
CA SER A 183 -3.68 -22.21 7.77
C SER A 183 -4.63 -21.68 6.69
N ARG A 184 -5.00 -20.41 6.76
CA ARG A 184 -5.86 -19.73 5.78
C ARG A 184 -5.08 -19.23 4.56
N LEU A 185 -3.84 -18.78 4.74
CA LEU A 185 -3.02 -18.20 3.67
C LEU A 185 -2.19 -19.23 2.89
N GLU A 186 -1.66 -20.25 3.57
CA GLU A 186 -0.79 -21.27 2.99
C GLU A 186 -1.37 -21.97 1.76
N PRO A 187 -2.63 -22.47 1.77
CA PRO A 187 -3.20 -23.13 0.59
C PRO A 187 -3.47 -22.18 -0.59
N VAL A 188 -3.40 -20.86 -0.39
CA VAL A 188 -3.72 -19.86 -1.43
C VAL A 188 -2.47 -19.21 -2.00
N PHE A 189 -1.48 -18.90 -1.16
CA PHE A 189 -0.34 -18.05 -1.55
C PHE A 189 1.04 -18.71 -1.42
N PHE A 190 1.17 -19.82 -0.69
CA PHE A 190 2.48 -20.37 -0.30
C PHE A 190 2.75 -21.80 -0.77
N LEU A 191 1.88 -22.38 -1.60
CA LEU A 191 2.10 -23.71 -2.19
C LEU A 191 3.14 -23.66 -3.32
N GLU A 192 3.09 -22.64 -4.15
CA GLU A 192 3.91 -22.54 -5.35
C GLU A 192 4.56 -21.14 -5.46
N PRO A 193 5.79 -21.04 -6.00
CA PRO A 193 6.38 -19.75 -6.31
C PRO A 193 5.57 -19.00 -7.37
N ALA A 194 5.35 -17.70 -7.15
CA ALA A 194 4.75 -16.86 -8.17
C ALA A 194 5.63 -16.78 -9.44
N GLU A 195 4.98 -16.71 -10.60
CA GLU A 195 5.62 -16.58 -11.91
C GLU A 195 6.65 -15.43 -11.97
N SER A 196 7.70 -15.62 -12.76
CA SER A 196 8.71 -14.59 -12.98
C SER A 196 8.10 -13.39 -13.72
N PHE A 197 8.50 -12.18 -13.31
CA PHE A 197 8.12 -10.96 -14.00
C PHE A 197 9.18 -10.56 -15.01
N GLU A 198 8.80 -10.55 -16.29
CA GLU A 198 9.60 -9.95 -17.36
C GLU A 198 9.09 -8.54 -17.69
N PRO A 199 9.92 -7.49 -17.52
CA PRO A 199 9.53 -6.14 -17.87
C PRO A 199 9.56 -5.93 -19.39
N ILE A 200 8.58 -5.19 -19.91
CA ILE A 200 8.46 -4.83 -21.33
C ILE A 200 9.61 -3.93 -21.77
N PHE A 201 10.06 -3.04 -20.88
CA PHE A 201 11.22 -2.19 -21.11
C PHE A 201 12.33 -2.56 -20.13
N LYS A 202 13.55 -2.75 -20.66
CA LYS A 202 14.76 -3.06 -19.88
C LYS A 202 15.66 -1.82 -19.80
N LEU A 203 16.43 -1.72 -18.72
CA LEU A 203 17.44 -0.67 -18.59
C LEU A 203 18.56 -0.92 -19.62
N LYS A 204 18.98 0.12 -20.34
CA LYS A 204 20.16 0.02 -21.22
C LYS A 204 21.39 -0.25 -20.34
N GLY A 205 22.08 -1.36 -20.57
CA GLY A 205 23.30 -1.73 -19.85
C GLY A 205 23.21 -2.96 -18.95
N THR A 206 22.03 -3.56 -18.77
CA THR A 206 21.91 -4.89 -18.15
C THR A 206 21.71 -5.93 -19.25
N ALA A 207 22.83 -6.44 -19.80
CA ALA A 207 22.83 -7.70 -20.54
C ALA A 207 22.51 -8.87 -19.57
N PRO A 208 21.93 -9.99 -20.04
CA PRO A 208 21.68 -11.16 -19.21
C PRO A 208 22.96 -11.70 -18.56
#